data_AF-A0A255T8M3-F1
#
_entry.id   AF-A0A255T8M3-F1
#
_cell.length_a   1.000
_cell.length_b   1.000
_cell.length_c   1.000
_cell.angle_alpha   90.00
_cell.angle_beta   90.00
_cell.angle_gamma   90.00
#
_symmetry.space_group_name_H-M   'P 1'
#
loop_
_entity.id
_entity.type
_entity.pdbx_description
1 polymer ?
#
loop_
_entity_poly.entity_id
_entity_poly.type
_entity_poly.pdbx_seq_one_letter_code
_entity_poly.pdbx_strand_id
1 'polypeptide(L)' 'MMKSKIEYLVMLIAEFAKRYHITSQEAFRYLRRYKGFELCDVHYGIMHTLSLDENLDSLYRYCKKNGGVL' A
#
# COMPACT_ATOMS: atom_id res chain seq x y z
N MET A 1 -13.06 -1.00 -10.92
CA MET A 1 -12.66 -0.50 -9.61
C MET A 1 -13.42 0.80 -9.34
N MET A 2 -14.07 0.98 -8.18
CA MET A 2 -14.81 2.21 -7.84
C MET A 2 -13.87 3.40 -7.63
N LYS A 3 -14.34 4.64 -7.87
CA LYS A 3 -13.56 5.89 -7.70
C LYS A 3 -12.90 6.00 -6.31
N SER A 4 -13.63 5.63 -5.25
CA SER A 4 -13.12 5.64 -3.86
C SER A 4 -11.94 4.69 -3.63
N LYS A 5 -11.89 3.54 -4.33
CA LYS A 5 -10.74 2.62 -4.27
C LYS A 5 -9.49 3.22 -4.93
N ILE A 6 -9.67 3.97 -6.03
CA ILE A 6 -8.54 4.61 -6.73
C ILE A 6 -7.93 5.70 -5.84
N GLU A 7 -8.76 6.59 -5.29
CA GLU A 7 -8.33 7.66 -4.39
C GLU A 7 -7.61 7.10 -3.15
N TYR A 8 -8.15 6.02 -2.56
CA TYR A 8 -7.52 5.31 -1.47
C TYR A 8 -6.13 4.74 -1.83
N LEU A 9 -5.99 4.08 -2.98
CA LEU A 9 -4.68 3.56 -3.41
C LEU A 9 -3.67 4.68 -3.66
N VAL A 10 -4.11 5.79 -4.28
CA VAL A 10 -3.24 6.96 -4.53
C VAL A 10 -2.74 7.54 -3.21
N MET A 11 -3.63 7.71 -2.21
CA MET A 11 -3.26 8.16 -0.87
C MET A 11 -2.24 7.20 -0.22
N LEU A 12 -2.50 5.89 -0.27
CA LEU A 12 -1.58 4.90 0.32
C LEU A 12 -0.20 4.93 -0.33
N ILE A 13 -0.11 5.07 -1.65
CA ILE A 13 1.18 5.17 -2.35
C ILE A 13 1.95 6.41 -1.87
N ALA A 14 1.29 7.56 -1.77
CA ALA A 14 1.92 8.81 -1.35
C ALA A 14 2.41 8.73 0.11
N GLU A 15 1.58 8.21 1.02
CA GLU A 15 1.93 8.11 2.44
C GLU A 15 2.96 7.02 2.71
N PHE A 16 2.95 5.92 1.93
CA PHE A 16 4.00 4.91 1.99
C PHE A 16 5.34 5.50 1.53
N ALA A 17 5.35 6.25 0.43
CA ALA A 17 6.53 6.93 -0.07
C ALA A 17 7.13 7.87 0.97
N LYS A 18 6.28 8.66 1.63
CA LYS A 18 6.67 9.58 2.71
C LYS A 18 7.25 8.82 3.91
N ARG A 19 6.61 7.73 4.36
CA ARG A 19 7.04 6.92 5.52
C ARG A 19 8.43 6.34 5.34
N TYR A 20 8.75 5.88 4.14
CA TYR A 20 10.01 5.20 3.86
C TYR A 20 11.03 6.08 3.13
N HIS A 21 10.76 7.39 3.02
CA HIS A 21 11.65 8.37 2.39
C HIS A 21 12.06 8.00 0.96
N ILE A 22 11.12 7.44 0.19
CA ILE A 22 11.29 7.10 -1.23
C ILE A 22 10.34 7.92 -2.09
N THR A 23 10.56 7.93 -3.41
CA THR A 23 9.65 8.59 -4.34
C THR A 23 8.33 7.81 -4.48
N SER A 24 7.23 8.51 -4.83
CA SER A 24 5.95 7.84 -5.11
C SER A 24 6.07 6.81 -6.24
N GLN A 25 6.98 7.01 -7.19
CA GLN A 25 7.25 6.05 -8.26
C GLN A 25 7.95 4.78 -7.73
N GLU A 26 8.89 4.90 -6.79
CA GLU A 26 9.50 3.76 -6.11
C GLU A 26 8.49 3.03 -5.24
N ALA A 27 7.67 3.75 -4.47
CA ALA A 27 6.61 3.15 -3.67
C ALA A 27 5.62 2.37 -4.56
N PHE A 28 5.16 2.97 -5.66
CA PHE A 28 4.28 2.29 -6.63
C PHE A 28 4.94 1.01 -7.18
N ARG A 29 6.21 1.10 -7.62
CA ARG A 29 6.94 -0.07 -8.14
C ARG A 29 7.11 -1.16 -7.09
N TYR A 30 7.42 -0.78 -5.85
CA TYR A 30 7.59 -1.70 -4.73
C TYR A 30 6.28 -2.41 -4.39
N LEU A 31 5.20 -1.66 -4.15
CA LEU A 31 3.88 -2.21 -3.83
C LEU A 31 3.36 -3.11 -4.96
N ARG A 32 3.57 -2.73 -6.22
CA ARG A 32 3.23 -3.58 -7.37
C ARG A 32 4.04 -4.87 -7.41
N ARG A 33 5.36 -4.78 -7.22
CA ARG A 33 6.28 -5.94 -7.33
C ARG A 33 6.03 -6.96 -6.23
N TYR A 34 5.72 -6.51 -5.03
CA TYR A 34 5.58 -7.35 -3.84
C TYR A 34 4.12 -7.48 -3.36
N LYS A 35 3.19 -7.45 -4.32
CA LYS A 35 1.76 -7.79 -4.17
C LYS A 35 0.93 -6.90 -3.21
N GLY A 36 1.41 -5.70 -2.90
CA GLY A 36 0.73 -4.78 -1.99
C GLY A 36 -0.63 -4.28 -2.51
N PHE A 37 -0.79 -4.17 -3.83
CA PHE A 37 -2.07 -3.75 -4.41
C PHE A 37 -3.13 -4.86 -4.36
N GLU A 38 -2.71 -6.11 -4.51
CA GLU A 38 -3.56 -7.28 -4.35
C GLU A 38 -4.09 -7.39 -2.91
N LEU A 39 -3.25 -7.09 -1.91
CA LEU A 39 -3.69 -6.97 -0.52
C LEU A 39 -4.80 -5.92 -0.40
N CYS A 40 -4.58 -4.70 -0.91
CA CYS A 40 -5.55 -3.63 -0.85
C CYS A 40 -6.86 -3.96 -1.57
N ASP A 41 -6.83 -4.65 -2.72
CA ASP A 41 -8.05 -4.95 -3.47
C ASP A 41 -8.87 -6.06 -2.82
N VAL A 42 -8.22 -7.16 -2.40
CA VAL A 42 -8.86 -8.31 -1.74
C VAL A 42 -9.43 -7.92 -0.37
N HIS A 43 -8.71 -7.10 0.40
CA HIS A 43 -9.09 -6.73 1.76
C HIS A 43 -9.64 -5.30 1.90
N TYR A 44 -10.01 -4.65 0.80
CA TYR A 44 -10.46 -3.25 0.81
C TYR A 44 -11.52 -3.01 1.88
N GLY A 45 -12.55 -3.86 1.97
CA GLY A 45 -13.69 -3.71 2.90
C GLY A 45 -13.31 -3.65 4.38
N ILE A 46 -12.11 -4.10 4.75
CA ILE A 46 -11.58 -4.01 6.12
C ILE A 46 -10.50 -2.93 6.18
N MET A 47 -9.54 -2.95 5.26
CA MET A 47 -8.39 -2.04 5.29
C MET A 47 -8.78 -0.57 5.26
N HIS A 48 -9.82 -0.21 4.49
CA HIS A 48 -10.26 1.19 4.40
C HIS A 48 -10.88 1.75 5.69
N THR A 49 -11.23 0.89 6.67
CA THR A 49 -11.74 1.33 7.99
C THR A 49 -10.64 1.41 9.04
N LEU A 50 -9.44 0.92 8.74
CA LEU A 50 -8.29 1.00 9.65
C LEU A 50 -7.63 2.37 9.59
N SER A 51 -6.82 2.67 10.61
CA SER A 51 -5.98 3.87 10.57
C SER A 51 -4.98 3.82 9.41
N LEU A 52 -4.49 4.99 9.00
CA LEU A 52 -3.44 5.08 7.98
C LEU A 52 -2.18 4.30 8.40
N ASP A 53 -1.80 4.37 9.68
CA ASP A 53 -0.61 3.69 10.18
C ASP A 53 -0.70 2.17 10.08
N GLU A 54 -1.84 1.60 10.45
CA GLU A 54 -2.12 0.16 10.34
C GLU A 54 -2.12 -0.31 8.88
N ASN A 55 -2.66 0.49 7.97
CA ASN A 55 -2.66 0.20 6.55
C ASN A 55 -1.23 0.14 5.98
N LEU A 56 -0.41 1.12 6.30
CA LEU A 56 0.97 1.20 5.85
C LEU A 56 1.84 0.08 6.46
N ASP A 57 1.62 -0.26 7.73
CA ASP A 57 2.26 -1.42 8.38
C ASP A 57 1.86 -2.74 7.73
N SER A 58 0.57 -2.89 7.41
CA SER A 58 0.05 -4.08 6.72
C SER A 58 0.68 -4.24 5.35
N LEU A 59 0.79 -3.15 4.58
CA LEU A 59 1.47 -3.13 3.29
C LEU A 59 2.93 -3.52 3.42
N TYR A 60 3.67 -2.91 4.35
CA TYR A 60 5.08 -3.23 4.54
C TYR A 60 5.29 -4.69 4.92
N ARG A 61 4.54 -5.20 5.91
CA ARG A 61 4.65 -6.59 6.37
C ARG A 61 4.27 -7.57 5.26
N TYR A 62 3.22 -7.28 4.50
CA TYR A 62 2.79 -8.14 3.40
C TYR A 62 3.81 -8.15 2.26
N CYS A 63 4.33 -6.97 1.86
CA CYS A 63 5.38 -6.88 0.86
C CYS A 63 6.66 -7.59 1.31
N LYS A 64 7.07 -7.43 2.57
CA LYS A 64 8.21 -8.14 3.15
C LYS A 64 8.06 -9.66 3.11
N LYS A 65 6.87 -10.18 3.44
CA LYS A 65 6.54 -11.62 3.29
C LYS A 65 6.60 -12.11 1.84
N ASN A 66 6.41 -11.22 0.86
CA ASN A 66 6.52 -11.51 -0.57
C ASN A 66 7.93 -11.24 -1.13
N GLY A 67 8.95 -11.08 -0.29
CA GLY A 67 10.35 -10.87 -0.69
C GLY A 67 10.74 -9.40 -0.88
N GLY A 68 9.89 -8.47 -0.45
CA GLY A 68 10.20 -7.05 -0.45
C GLY A 68 11.29 -6.68 0.55
N VAL A 69 12.25 -5.88 0.10
CA VAL A 69 13.30 -5.27 0.92
C VAL A 69 13.27 -3.78 0.66
N LEU A 70 13.03 -3.01 1.71
CA LEU A 70 12.92 -1.56 1.73
C LEU A 70 13.56 -1.04 3.02
#